data_AF-A0A0R0EL44-F1
#
_entry.id   AF-A0A0R0EL44-F1
#
_cell.length_a   1.000
_cell.length_b   1.000
_cell.length_c   1.000
_cell.angle_alpha   90.00
_cell.angle_beta   90.00
_cell.angle_gamma   90.00
#
_symmetry.space_group_name_H-M   'P 1'
#
loop_
_entity.id
_entity.type
_entity.pdbx_description
1 polymer ?
#
loop_
_entity_poly.entity_id
_entity_poly.type
_entity_poly.pdbx_seq_one_letter_code
_entity_poly.pdbx_strand_id
1 'polypeptide(L)'
;MATNTTTASSSVVFSPEKLNFWLDNPSPISLTWDQVKHCREALTSLKDKFDHTPESITHEFKLLEANRAVTESETDKICAVALDRDNFSKNRHDVYPLDKNRIILKSTHGPLEESYGGEMVVHSITVY
;
A
#
# COMPACT_ATOMS: atom_id res chain seq x y z
N MET A 1 -20.09 -22.88 -42.36
CA MET A 1 -21.05 -22.11 -41.54
C MET A 1 -20.73 -22.35 -40.08
N ALA A 2 -20.51 -21.26 -39.34
CA ALA A 2 -20.32 -21.10 -37.88
C ALA A 2 -19.45 -22.11 -37.11
N THR A 3 -18.16 -21.80 -37.00
CA THR A 3 -17.31 -22.18 -35.86
C THR A 3 -17.37 -21.05 -34.83
N ASN A 4 -17.78 -21.32 -33.58
CA ASN A 4 -17.54 -20.40 -32.46
C ASN A 4 -16.81 -21.14 -31.33
N THR A 5 -15.63 -20.61 -31.08
CA THR A 5 -14.56 -21.02 -30.16
C THR A 5 -14.92 -20.79 -28.70
N THR A 6 -14.50 -21.77 -27.88
CA THR A 6 -14.49 -21.76 -26.41
C THR A 6 -13.58 -20.67 -25.85
N THR A 7 -14.13 -19.75 -25.04
CA THR A 7 -13.36 -18.85 -24.17
C THR A 7 -13.21 -19.51 -22.80
N ALA A 8 -12.01 -19.97 -22.46
CA ALA A 8 -11.67 -20.41 -21.11
C ALA A 8 -11.25 -19.19 -20.29
N SER A 9 -12.09 -18.78 -19.32
CA SER A 9 -11.72 -17.79 -18.31
C SER A 9 -10.76 -18.44 -17.32
N SER A 10 -9.46 -18.11 -17.40
CA SER A 10 -8.50 -18.48 -16.35
C SER A 10 -8.75 -17.60 -15.13
N SER A 11 -9.44 -18.13 -14.12
CA SER A 11 -9.43 -17.56 -12.78
C SER A 11 -8.02 -17.72 -12.21
N VAL A 12 -7.24 -16.63 -12.17
CA VAL A 12 -6.02 -16.58 -11.35
C VAL A 12 -6.46 -16.66 -9.90
N VAL A 13 -6.48 -17.88 -9.35
CA VAL A 13 -6.66 -18.14 -7.93
C VAL A 13 -5.51 -17.47 -7.21
N PHE A 14 -5.82 -16.39 -6.49
CA PHE A 14 -4.88 -15.67 -5.65
C PHE A 14 -4.55 -16.59 -4.46
N SER A 15 -3.42 -17.30 -4.51
CA SER A 15 -2.96 -18.11 -3.37
C SER A 15 -2.37 -17.18 -2.29
N PRO A 16 -2.90 -17.20 -1.06
CA PRO A 16 -2.36 -16.42 0.07
C PRO A 16 -0.87 -16.68 0.32
N GLU A 17 -0.37 -17.84 -0.09
CA GLU A 17 1.03 -18.24 0.08
C GLU A 17 2.02 -17.29 -0.60
N LYS A 18 1.58 -16.55 -1.62
CA LYS A 18 2.44 -15.58 -2.33
C LYS A 18 2.67 -14.28 -1.55
N LEU A 19 1.96 -14.08 -0.44
CA LEU A 19 2.13 -12.96 0.48
C LEU A 19 2.93 -13.33 1.74
N ASN A 20 3.56 -14.51 1.77
CA ASN A 20 4.45 -14.89 2.86
C ASN A 20 5.80 -14.15 2.74
N PHE A 21 5.80 -12.87 3.10
CA PHE A 21 7.02 -12.07 3.29
C PHE A 21 7.92 -12.62 4.43
N TRP A 22 7.39 -13.54 5.23
CA TRP A 22 8.04 -14.24 6.35
C TRP A 22 8.69 -15.56 5.94
N LEU A 23 9.16 -15.71 4.69
CA LEU A 23 9.99 -16.86 4.34
C LEU A 23 11.34 -16.65 5.05
N ASP A 24 11.55 -17.33 6.18
CA ASP A 24 12.75 -17.29 7.04
C ASP A 24 14.07 -17.57 6.30
N ASN A 25 14.00 -17.90 5.01
CA ASN A 25 15.14 -18.02 4.12
C ASN A 25 14.73 -17.59 2.70
N PRO A 26 14.76 -16.29 2.36
CA PRO A 26 14.51 -15.86 0.99
C PRO A 26 15.57 -16.51 0.09
N SER A 27 15.14 -17.10 -1.03
CA SER A 27 16.09 -17.63 -2.02
C SER A 27 17.10 -16.53 -2.40
N PRO A 28 18.42 -16.82 -2.46
CA PRO A 28 19.42 -15.82 -2.77
C PRO A 28 19.07 -15.10 -4.08
N ILE A 29 18.95 -13.78 -4.02
CA ILE A 29 18.72 -12.96 -5.20
C ILE A 29 20.06 -12.83 -5.94
N SER A 30 20.10 -13.23 -7.21
CA SER A 30 21.27 -12.96 -8.05
C SER A 30 21.24 -11.50 -8.50
N LEU A 31 22.22 -10.72 -8.05
CA LEU A 31 22.35 -9.31 -8.41
C LEU A 31 23.35 -9.14 -9.56
N THR A 32 23.05 -8.20 -10.46
CA THR A 32 24.02 -7.71 -11.44
C THR A 32 25.15 -6.96 -10.75
N TRP A 33 26.30 -6.82 -11.42
CA TRP A 33 27.44 -6.09 -10.87
C TRP A 33 27.09 -4.63 -10.51
N ASP A 34 26.31 -3.95 -11.37
CA ASP A 34 25.84 -2.58 -11.12
C ASP A 34 24.94 -2.50 -9.88
N GLN A 35 24.03 -3.46 -9.69
CA GLN A 35 23.20 -3.54 -8.49
C GLN A 35 24.05 -3.74 -7.23
N VAL A 36 25.04 -4.64 -7.28
CA VAL A 36 25.96 -4.87 -6.15
C VAL A 36 26.72 -3.59 -5.81
N LYS A 37 27.21 -2.86 -6.82
CA LYS A 37 27.89 -1.58 -6.63
C LYS A 37 26.99 -0.56 -5.93
N HIS A 38 25.76 -0.36 -6.43
CA HIS A 38 24.81 0.58 -5.82
C HIS A 38 24.39 0.17 -4.40
N CYS A 39 24.19 -1.12 -4.13
CA CYS A 39 23.91 -1.59 -2.77
C CYS A 39 25.09 -1.29 -1.81
N ARG A 40 26.35 -1.45 -2.26
CA ARG A 40 27.53 -1.10 -1.45
C ARG A 40 27.66 0.38 -1.18
N GLU A 41 27.39 1.22 -2.20
CA GLU A 41 27.38 2.68 -2.06
C GLU A 41 26.31 3.10 -1.03
N ALA A 42 25.07 2.62 -1.19
CA ALA A 42 23.97 2.92 -0.28
C ALA A 42 24.25 2.48 1.16
N LEU A 43 24.82 1.27 1.35
CA LEU A 43 25.18 0.76 2.67
C LEU A 43 26.26 1.63 3.34
N THR A 44 27.27 2.05 2.58
CA THR A 44 28.31 2.96 3.08
C THR A 44 27.70 4.29 3.53
N SER A 45 26.83 4.89 2.72
CA SER A 45 26.16 6.15 3.06
C SER A 45 25.25 6.04 4.28
N LEU A 46 24.49 4.95 4.41
CA LEU A 46 23.62 4.72 5.58
C LEU A 46 24.45 4.52 6.85
N LYS A 47 25.54 3.76 6.77
CA LYS A 47 26.44 3.53 7.90
C LYS A 47 27.14 4.82 8.34
N ASP A 48 27.67 5.60 7.40
CA ASP A 48 28.30 6.89 7.67
C ASP A 48 27.33 7.86 8.39
N LYS A 49 26.08 7.95 7.91
CA LYS A 49 25.02 8.72 8.57
C LYS A 49 24.77 8.27 10.00
N PHE A 50 24.70 6.97 10.24
CA PHE A 50 24.42 6.39 11.54
C PHE A 50 25.57 6.58 12.53
N ASP A 51 26.81 6.36 12.09
CA ASP A 51 28.01 6.39 12.95
C ASP A 51 28.48 7.83 13.24
N HIS A 52 28.31 8.77 12.29
CA HIS A 52 28.91 10.11 12.39
C HIS A 52 27.91 11.25 12.57
N THR A 53 26.64 11.07 12.17
CA THR A 53 25.62 12.14 12.21
C THR A 53 24.24 11.62 12.64
N PRO A 54 24.10 10.91 13.78
CA PRO A 54 22.82 10.33 14.21
C PRO A 54 21.70 11.38 14.38
N GLU A 55 22.05 12.62 14.73
CA GLU A 55 21.13 13.74 14.83
C GLU A 55 20.51 14.13 13.49
N SER A 56 21.21 13.91 12.36
CA SER A 56 20.69 14.18 11.03
C SER A 56 19.44 13.34 10.74
N ILE A 57 19.42 12.07 11.17
CA ILE A 57 18.27 11.17 11.01
C ILE A 57 17.07 11.72 11.79
N THR A 58 17.31 12.17 13.02
CA THR A 58 16.25 12.77 13.86
C THR A 58 15.73 14.06 13.23
N HIS A 59 16.61 14.89 12.68
CA HIS A 59 16.24 16.13 11.99
C HIS A 59 15.42 15.85 10.73
N GLU A 60 15.84 14.87 9.91
CA GLU A 60 15.12 14.42 8.72
C GLU A 60 13.72 13.91 9.08
N PHE A 61 13.61 13.11 10.15
CA PHE A 61 12.32 12.62 10.63
C PHE A 61 11.41 13.76 11.10
N LYS A 62 11.93 14.73 11.87
CA LYS A 62 11.17 15.92 12.29
C LYS A 62 10.69 16.75 11.10
N LEU A 63 11.48 16.85 10.04
CA LEU A 63 11.08 17.54 8.82
C LEU A 63 9.92 16.81 8.11
N LEU A 64 9.96 15.49 8.07
CA LEU A 64 8.86 14.67 7.54
C LEU A 64 7.58 14.83 8.38
N GLU A 65 7.69 14.85 9.71
CA GLU A 65 6.56 15.10 10.60
C GLU A 65 5.98 16.52 10.44
N ALA A 66 6.83 17.53 10.30
CA ALA A 66 6.39 18.92 10.05
C ALA A 66 5.64 19.03 8.71
N ASN A 67 6.07 18.29 7.69
CA ASN A 67 5.38 18.22 6.39
C ASN A 67 4.11 17.35 6.42
N ARG A 68 3.90 16.55 7.48
CA ARG A 68 2.67 15.77 7.67
C ARG A 68 1.47 16.64 8.03
N ALA A 69 1.62 17.96 8.22
CA ALA A 69 0.58 18.88 8.68
C ALA A 69 -0.64 18.99 7.75
N VAL A 70 -1.37 17.89 7.62
CA VAL A 70 -2.73 17.78 7.14
C VAL A 70 -3.58 18.16 8.34
N THR A 71 -4.15 19.35 8.29
CA THR A 71 -5.14 19.79 9.27
C THR A 71 -6.31 18.81 9.33
N GLU A 72 -7.07 18.77 10.43
CA GLU A 72 -8.29 17.95 10.50
C GLU A 72 -9.21 18.24 9.30
N SER A 73 -9.35 19.52 8.91
CA SER A 73 -10.11 19.92 7.72
C SER A 73 -9.55 19.38 6.40
N GLU A 74 -8.24 19.23 6.26
CA GLU A 74 -7.66 18.60 5.09
C GLU A 74 -7.83 17.08 5.13
N THR A 75 -7.76 16.48 6.31
CA THR A 75 -8.01 15.04 6.51
C THR A 75 -9.43 14.70 6.08
N ASP A 76 -10.42 15.48 6.50
CA ASP A 76 -11.82 15.33 6.08
C ASP A 76 -12.00 15.42 4.55
N LYS A 77 -11.15 16.21 3.87
CA LYS A 77 -11.20 16.39 2.41
C LYS A 77 -10.51 15.26 1.65
N ILE A 78 -9.39 14.74 2.17
CA ILE A 78 -8.57 13.74 1.46
C ILE A 78 -8.91 12.30 1.86
N CYS A 79 -9.65 12.11 2.94
CA CYS A 79 -10.11 10.82 3.45
C CYS A 79 -11.64 10.78 3.62
N ALA A 80 -12.38 11.53 2.79
CA ALA A 80 -13.81 11.73 2.93
C ALA A 80 -14.58 10.40 2.88
N VAL A 81 -14.15 9.44 2.05
CA VAL A 81 -14.82 8.14 1.92
C VAL A 81 -14.62 7.29 3.18
N ALA A 82 -13.44 7.34 3.79
CA ALA A 82 -13.15 6.59 5.01
C ALA A 82 -13.89 7.17 6.23
N LEU A 83 -14.12 8.49 6.23
CA LEU A 83 -14.83 9.22 7.29
C LEU A 83 -16.35 9.26 7.09
N ASP A 84 -16.85 8.84 5.93
CA ASP A 84 -18.28 8.73 5.66
C ASP A 84 -18.97 7.80 6.68
N ARG A 85 -20.23 8.12 7.00
CA ARG A 85 -21.02 7.42 8.03
C ARG A 85 -21.10 5.91 7.80
N ASP A 86 -21.15 5.46 6.54
CA ASP A 86 -21.28 4.04 6.19
C ASP A 86 -19.95 3.28 6.26
N ASN A 87 -18.83 4.01 6.33
CA ASN A 87 -17.47 3.47 6.34
C ASN A 87 -16.72 3.71 7.65
N PHE A 88 -17.14 4.69 8.45
CA PHE A 88 -16.46 5.10 9.67
C PHE A 88 -16.21 3.91 10.62
N SER A 89 -17.21 3.05 10.80
CA SER A 89 -17.15 1.86 11.67
C SER A 89 -16.23 0.74 11.15
N LYS A 90 -15.79 0.82 9.88
CA LYS A 90 -14.86 -0.14 9.27
C LYS A 90 -13.39 0.19 9.57
N ASN A 91 -13.10 1.37 10.12
CA ASN A 91 -11.75 1.78 10.51
C ASN A 91 -11.42 1.33 11.94
N ARG A 92 -10.30 0.63 12.13
CA ARG A 92 -9.86 0.17 13.46
C ARG A 92 -9.17 1.26 14.29
N HIS A 93 -8.51 2.20 13.63
CA HIS A 93 -7.67 3.24 14.23
C HIS A 93 -7.91 4.57 13.51
N ASP A 94 -7.39 5.65 14.07
CA ASP A 94 -7.34 7.02 13.52
C ASP A 94 -6.35 7.16 12.34
N VAL A 95 -6.26 6.12 11.51
CA VAL A 95 -5.42 6.04 10.32
C VAL A 95 -6.32 5.68 9.14
N TYR A 96 -6.56 6.68 8.29
CA TYR A 96 -7.47 6.58 7.17
C TYR A 96 -6.70 6.52 5.84
N PRO A 97 -7.14 5.70 4.88
CA PRO A 97 -6.60 5.71 3.52
C PRO A 97 -6.97 6.99 2.79
N LEU A 98 -6.07 7.51 1.95
CA LEU A 98 -6.38 8.66 1.10
C LEU A 98 -7.33 8.24 -0.02
N ASP A 99 -8.35 9.06 -0.28
CA ASP A 99 -9.35 8.81 -1.30
C ASP A 99 -8.72 8.56 -2.68
N LYS A 100 -7.61 9.25 -2.98
CA LYS A 100 -6.88 9.17 -4.26
C LYS A 100 -6.22 7.81 -4.51
N ASN A 101 -5.80 7.09 -3.46
CA ASN A 101 -5.05 5.83 -3.60
C ASN A 101 -5.69 4.65 -2.87
N ARG A 102 -6.93 4.79 -2.39
CA ARG A 102 -7.67 3.71 -1.75
C ARG A 102 -7.95 2.55 -2.71
N ILE A 103 -8.01 1.35 -2.16
CA ILE A 103 -8.50 0.17 -2.87
C ILE A 103 -10.03 0.18 -2.85
N ILE A 104 -10.65 0.07 -4.02
CA ILE A 104 -12.11 0.03 -4.18
C ILE A 104 -12.54 -1.42 -4.43
N LEU A 105 -13.32 -1.99 -3.51
CA LEU A 105 -13.92 -3.30 -3.73
C LEU A 105 -15.15 -3.20 -4.63
N LYS A 106 -15.28 -4.13 -5.58
CA LYS A 106 -16.50 -4.30 -6.36
C LYS A 106 -17.53 -5.06 -5.54
N SER A 107 -18.80 -4.64 -5.62
CA SER A 107 -19.90 -5.40 -5.04
C SER A 107 -19.91 -6.82 -5.58
N THR A 108 -20.09 -7.79 -4.69
CA THR A 108 -20.23 -9.22 -5.02
C THR A 108 -21.68 -9.61 -5.33
N HIS A 109 -22.63 -8.68 -5.22
CA HIS A 109 -24.01 -8.95 -5.59
C HIS A 109 -24.14 -8.84 -7.12
N GLY A 110 -24.73 -9.89 -7.73
CA GLY A 110 -24.94 -9.96 -9.18
C GLY A 110 -25.80 -8.81 -9.72
N PRO A 111 -26.04 -8.76 -11.05
CA PRO A 111 -26.65 -7.62 -11.76
C PRO A 111 -28.10 -7.25 -11.38
N LEU A 112 -28.63 -7.74 -10.25
CA LEU A 112 -29.99 -7.51 -9.78
C LEU A 112 -30.07 -6.79 -8.43
N GLU A 113 -28.95 -6.44 -7.78
CA GLU A 113 -28.94 -5.65 -6.56
C GLU A 113 -27.93 -4.50 -6.65
N GLU A 114 -28.30 -3.42 -7.35
CA GLU A 114 -27.56 -2.15 -7.39
C GLU A 114 -27.73 -1.30 -6.11
N SER A 115 -28.24 -1.86 -5.03
CA SER A 115 -28.54 -1.11 -3.81
C SER A 115 -27.80 -1.73 -2.63
N TYR A 116 -27.01 -0.90 -1.94
CA TYR A 116 -26.17 -1.20 -0.76
C TYR A 116 -24.76 -1.76 -1.03
N GLY A 117 -24.10 -1.27 -2.08
CA GLY A 117 -22.64 -1.45 -2.27
C GLY A 117 -21.84 -0.53 -1.36
N GLY A 118 -21.71 -0.88 -0.08
CA GLY A 118 -20.77 -0.19 0.81
C GLY A 118 -19.35 -0.39 0.31
N GLU A 119 -18.74 0.64 -0.28
CA GLU A 119 -17.32 0.65 -0.66
C GLU A 119 -16.49 0.25 0.56
N MET A 120 -16.00 -1.00 0.56
CA MET A 120 -15.12 -1.45 1.62
C MET A 120 -13.74 -0.87 1.30
N VAL A 121 -13.25 0.00 2.17
CA VAL A 121 -11.93 0.58 2.01
C VAL A 121 -10.92 -0.36 2.65
N VAL A 122 -10.10 -1.03 1.83
CA VAL A 122 -9.02 -1.89 2.34
C VAL A 122 -7.80 -1.02 2.58
N HIS A 123 -7.27 -1.04 3.81
CA HIS A 123 -6.01 -0.41 4.18
C HIS A 123 -4.86 -0.88 3.28
N SER A 124 -4.46 -0.05 2.32
CA SER A 124 -3.08 -0.06 1.84
C SER A 124 -2.34 1.04 2.58
N ILE A 125 -1.52 0.67 3.56
CA ILE A 125 -0.54 1.59 4.13
C ILE A 125 0.49 1.87 3.03
N THR A 126 0.45 3.04 2.41
CA THR A 126 1.59 3.58 1.67
C THR A 126 2.35 4.48 2.63
N VAL A 127 3.44 3.97 3.22
CA VAL A 127 4.48 4.81 3.82
C VAL A 127 5.37 5.27 2.66
N TYR A 128 5.52 6.58 2.48
CA TYR A 128 6.56 7.16 1.63
C TYR A 128 7.85 7.32 2.42
#